data_AF-A0A645A074-F1
#
_entry.id   AF-A0A645A074-F1
#
_cell.length_a   1.000
_cell.length_b   1.000
_cell.length_c   1.000
_cell.angle_alpha   90.00
_cell.angle_beta   90.00
_cell.angle_gamma   90.00
#
_symmetry.space_group_name_H-M   'P 1'
#
loop_
_entity.id
_entity.type
_entity.pdbx_description
1 polymer ?
#
loop_
_entity_poly.entity_id
_entity_poly.type
_entity_poly.pdbx_seq_one_letter_code
_entity_poly.pdbx_strand_id
1 'polypeptide(L)'
;MLSKYADATLYVVREGYSEKDTVLFINNLVEDNRIHNAAVVLNQASEGGSSGRYKYGYKYAYSYRYRYGYVRGYGENKKNN
;
A
#
# COMPACT_ATOMS: atom_id res chain seq x y z
N MET A 1 -31.37 -10.17 10.93
CA MET A 1 -30.12 -9.43 10.66
C MET A 1 -30.35 -7.98 11.00
N LEU A 2 -29.50 -7.37 11.82
CA LEU A 2 -29.68 -5.98 12.29
C LEU A 2 -29.60 -4.97 11.13
N SER A 3 -28.89 -5.32 10.06
CA SER A 3 -28.71 -4.50 8.86
C SER A 3 -30.01 -3.97 8.28
N LYS A 4 -31.10 -4.75 8.31
CA LYS A 4 -32.42 -4.36 7.80
C LYS A 4 -33.02 -3.12 8.47
N TYR A 5 -32.55 -2.81 9.68
CA TYR A 5 -33.02 -1.68 10.49
C TYR A 5 -31.95 -0.59 10.63
N ALA A 6 -30.80 -0.74 9.98
CA ALA A 6 -29.69 0.18 10.08
C ALA A 6 -29.62 1.07 8.84
N ASP A 7 -29.55 2.38 9.05
CA ASP A 7 -29.35 3.35 7.96
C ASP A 7 -27.92 3.32 7.41
N ALA A 8 -26.95 2.91 8.24
CA ALA A 8 -25.54 2.78 7.89
C ALA A 8 -24.89 1.58 8.59
N THR A 9 -23.95 0.93 7.90
CA THR A 9 -23.15 -0.18 8.44
C THR A 9 -21.67 0.18 8.37
N LEU A 10 -20.97 0.21 9.51
CA LEU A 10 -19.53 0.50 9.57
C LEU A 10 -18.73 -0.78 9.85
N TYR A 11 -17.85 -1.14 8.93
CA TYR A 11 -16.91 -2.24 9.08
C TYR A 11 -15.53 -1.71 9.47
N VAL A 12 -15.13 -1.90 10.73
CA VAL A 12 -13.90 -1.33 11.28
C VAL A 12 -12.76 -2.36 11.20
N VAL A 13 -11.68 -1.98 10.55
CA VAL A 13 -10.47 -2.80 10.35
C VAL A 13 -9.31 -2.11 11.06
N ARG A 14 -8.51 -2.83 11.85
CA ARG A 14 -7.36 -2.24 12.58
C ARG A 14 -6.06 -2.48 11.85
N GLU A 15 -5.28 -1.41 11.64
CA GLU A 15 -3.93 -1.53 11.05
C GLU A 15 -3.04 -2.46 11.89
N GLY A 16 -2.28 -3.32 11.20
CA GLY A 16 -1.30 -4.22 11.82
C GLY A 16 -1.91 -5.35 12.65
N TYR A 17 -3.23 -5.52 12.62
CA TYR A 17 -3.93 -6.56 13.35
C TYR A 17 -4.93 -7.33 12.48
N SER A 18 -5.83 -6.62 11.81
CA SER A 18 -6.84 -7.26 10.96
C SER A 18 -6.23 -7.74 9.64
N GLU A 19 -6.55 -8.96 9.24
CA GLU A 19 -6.11 -9.51 7.94
C GLU A 19 -6.74 -8.75 6.78
N LYS A 20 -5.96 -8.52 5.72
CA LYS A 20 -6.41 -7.77 4.54
C LYS A 20 -7.61 -8.42 3.85
N ASP A 21 -7.65 -9.75 3.83
CA ASP A 21 -8.71 -10.52 3.16
C ASP A 21 -10.07 -10.39 3.85
N THR A 22 -10.11 -9.91 5.09
CA THR A 22 -11.38 -9.61 5.79
C THR A 22 -12.20 -8.52 5.09
N VAL A 23 -11.58 -7.66 4.29
CA VAL A 23 -12.29 -6.68 3.46
C VAL A 23 -13.06 -7.36 2.31
N LEU A 24 -12.60 -8.50 1.81
CA LEU A 24 -13.33 -9.26 0.79
C LEU A 24 -14.63 -9.83 1.36
N PHE A 25 -14.63 -10.23 2.63
CA PHE A 25 -15.84 -10.70 3.29
C PHE A 25 -16.94 -9.64 3.32
N ILE A 26 -16.62 -8.38 3.69
CA ILE A 26 -17.63 -7.32 3.69
C ILE A 26 -18.11 -6.99 2.27
N ASN A 27 -17.23 -7.06 1.26
CA ASN A 27 -17.61 -6.88 -0.14
C ASN A 27 -18.64 -7.92 -0.59
N ASN A 28 -18.39 -9.21 -0.30
CA ASN A 28 -19.33 -10.28 -0.65
C ASN A 28 -20.70 -10.07 0.01
N LEU A 29 -20.73 -9.58 1.25
CA LEU A 29 -22.01 -9.27 1.92
C LEU A 29 -22.80 -8.14 1.26
N VAL A 30 -22.10 -7.15 0.68
CA VAL A 30 -22.72 -6.08 -0.11
C VAL A 30 -23.20 -6.61 -1.46
N GLU A 31 -22.37 -7.39 -2.16
CA GLU A 31 -22.73 -8.01 -3.45
C GLU A 31 -23.95 -8.94 -3.33
N ASP A 32 -24.01 -9.72 -2.24
CA ASP A 32 -25.14 -10.59 -1.90
C ASP A 32 -26.39 -9.80 -1.41
N ASN A 33 -26.34 -8.46 -1.36
CA ASN A 33 -27.39 -7.59 -0.82
C ASN A 33 -27.81 -7.91 0.62
N ARG A 34 -26.90 -8.48 1.43
CA ARG A 34 -27.17 -8.84 2.83
C ARG A 34 -27.04 -7.63 3.76
N ILE A 35 -26.21 -6.65 3.36
CA ILE A 35 -26.04 -5.36 4.01
C ILE A 35 -26.09 -4.24 2.97
N HIS A 36 -26.54 -3.07 3.40
CA HIS A 36 -26.65 -1.86 2.59
C HIS A 36 -26.02 -0.68 3.31
N ASN A 37 -25.65 0.37 2.56
CA ASN A 37 -24.99 1.57 3.07
C ASN A 37 -23.75 1.25 3.93
N ALA A 38 -22.92 0.34 3.43
CA ALA A 38 -21.72 -0.11 4.12
C ALA A 38 -20.53 0.81 3.83
N ALA A 39 -19.76 1.14 4.87
CA ALA A 39 -18.48 1.81 4.74
C ALA A 39 -17.41 1.07 5.55
N VAL A 40 -16.17 1.09 5.06
CA VAL A 40 -15.02 0.51 5.74
C VAL A 40 -14.23 1.62 6.43
N VAL A 41 -13.89 1.44 7.70
CA VAL A 41 -13.09 2.36 8.48
C VAL A 41 -11.76 1.68 8.84
N LEU A 42 -10.66 2.24 8.35
CA LEU A 42 -9.33 1.85 8.81
C LEU A 42 -9.04 2.58 10.13
N ASN A 43 -9.00 1.82 11.21
CA ASN A 43 -8.69 2.29 12.55
C ASN A 43 -7.20 2.11 12.88
N GLN A 44 -6.69 3.03 13.69
CA GLN A 44 -5.30 3.06 14.14
C GLN A 44 -4.31 3.16 12.97
N ALA A 45 -4.71 3.86 11.90
CA ALA A 45 -3.81 4.20 10.82
C ALA A 45 -2.67 5.05 11.40
N SER A 46 -1.50 4.44 11.51
CA SER A 46 -0.24 5.10 11.73
C SER A 46 0.06 5.97 10.51
N GLU A 47 0.57 7.17 10.75
CA GLU A 47 1.16 7.95 9.67
C GLU A 47 2.24 7.07 9.04
N GLY A 48 2.04 6.66 7.79
CA GLY A 48 3.00 5.87 7.04
C GLY A 48 4.34 6.58 7.06
N GLY A 49 5.21 6.18 7.99
CA GLY A 49 6.49 6.80 8.30
C GLY A 49 6.60 8.29 7.93
N SER A 50 6.00 9.18 8.71
CA SER A 50 6.43 10.59 8.76
C SER A 50 7.82 10.67 9.42
N SER A 51 8.82 10.15 8.71
CA SER A 51 10.20 10.62 8.80
C SER A 51 10.58 10.99 7.39
N GLY A 52 10.28 12.24 7.04
CA GLY A 52 10.64 12.85 5.77
C GLY A 52 12.08 12.54 5.39
N ARG A 53 12.24 11.76 4.32
CA ARG A 53 13.40 11.83 3.45
C ARG A 53 12.88 11.70 2.03
N TYR A 54 12.48 12.84 1.48
CA TYR A 54 12.56 13.10 0.06
C TYR A 54 13.86 12.51 -0.49
N LYS A 55 13.81 11.32 -1.08
CA LYS A 55 14.86 10.86 -1.96
C LYS A 55 14.58 11.47 -3.32
N TYR A 56 14.91 12.76 -3.45
CA TYR A 56 15.27 13.37 -4.73
C TYR A 56 16.52 12.65 -5.25
N GLY A 57 16.32 11.44 -5.75
CA GLY A 57 17.28 10.71 -6.56
C GLY A 57 16.78 10.78 -7.98
N TYR A 58 17.20 11.81 -8.71
CA TYR A 58 17.13 11.82 -10.16
C TYR A 58 17.74 10.50 -10.67
N LYS A 59 16.88 9.60 -11.13
CA LYS A 59 17.28 8.44 -11.92
C LYS A 59 16.52 8.48 -13.23
N TYR A 60 16.96 9.38 -14.10
CA TYR A 60 16.82 9.16 -15.53
C TYR A 60 17.69 7.95 -15.89
N ALA A 61 17.07 6.78 -15.93
CA ALA A 61 17.63 5.62 -16.59
C ALA A 61 16.58 5.11 -17.57
N TYR A 62 16.62 5.68 -18.78
CA TYR A 62 15.98 5.11 -19.95
C TYR A 62 16.67 3.79 -20.28
N SER A 63 16.25 2.70 -19.64
CA SER A 63 16.79 1.37 -19.91
C SER A 63 16.00 0.71 -21.03
N TYR A 64 16.40 1.01 -22.26
CA TYR A 64 16.13 0.14 -23.41
C TYR A 64 17.00 -1.12 -23.23
N ARG A 65 16.37 -2.23 -22.86
CA ARG A 65 17.05 -3.52 -22.71
C ARG A 65 17.41 -4.07 -24.09
N TYR A 66 18.62 -3.76 -24.55
CA TYR A 66 19.32 -4.60 -25.52
C TYR A 66 20.38 -5.45 -24.82
N ARG A 67 20.47 -6.68 -25.31
CA ARG A 67 21.16 -7.82 -24.74
C ARG A 67 22.68 -7.65 -24.70
N TYR A 68 23.30 -8.46 -23.84
CA TYR A 68 24.72 -8.84 -23.77
C TYR A 68 25.73 -7.84 -23.17
N GLY A 69 26.46 -8.30 -22.15
CA GLY A 69 27.78 -7.77 -21.82
C GLY A 69 28.08 -7.67 -20.33
N TYR A 70 28.80 -8.66 -19.80
CA TYR A 70 29.49 -8.63 -18.50
C TYR A 70 30.35 -7.37 -18.33
N VAL A 71 30.34 -6.69 -17.17
CA VAL A 71 31.53 -5.97 -16.67
C VAL A 71 31.57 -5.93 -15.13
N ARG A 72 32.71 -6.39 -14.59
CA ARG A 72 33.26 -6.27 -13.24
C ARG A 72 34.21 -5.06 -13.20
N GLY A 73 34.29 -4.30 -12.10
CA GLY A 73 35.42 -3.39 -11.79
C GLY A 73 34.95 -2.08 -11.15
N TYR A 74 35.27 -1.82 -9.87
CA TYR A 74 36.49 -1.17 -9.35
C TYR A 74 36.76 0.23 -9.91
N GLY A 75 36.80 1.23 -9.01
CA GLY A 75 37.20 2.60 -9.33
C GLY A 75 37.54 3.39 -8.07
N GLU A 76 38.82 3.35 -7.71
CA GLU A 76 39.48 4.19 -6.69
C GLU A 76 39.19 5.69 -6.90
N ASN A 77 39.06 6.45 -5.81
CA ASN A 77 39.09 7.91 -5.85
C ASN A 77 40.42 8.41 -5.26
N LYS A 78 41.27 8.99 -6.10
CA LYS A 78 42.44 9.78 -5.71
C LYS A 78 42.02 11.19 -5.29
N LYS A 79 42.50 11.62 -4.12
CA LYS A 79 42.49 12.98 -3.61
C LYS A 79 43.38 13.89 -4.46
N ASN A 80 42.99 15.14 -4.62
CA ASN A 80 43.93 16.24 -4.91
C ASN A 80 43.74 17.37 -3.89
N ASN A 81 44.88 17.91 -3.48
CA ASN A 81 45.11 19.05 -2.59
C ASN A 81 44.82 20.36 -3.32
#